data_AF-A0A7Y5RTH9-F1
#
_entry.id   AF-A0A7Y5RTH9-F1
#
_cell.length_a   1.000
_cell.length_b   1.000
_cell.length_c   1.000
_cell.angle_alpha   90.00
_cell.angle_beta   90.00
_cell.angle_gamma   90.00
#
_symmetry.space_group_name_H-M   'P 1'
#
loop_
_entity.id
_entity.type
_entity.pdbx_description
1 polymer ?
#
loop_
_entity_poly.entity_id
_entity_poly.type
_entity_poly.pdbx_seq_one_letter_code
_entity_poly.pdbx_strand_id
1 'polypeptide(L)' 'MPRPSVAGDAVHVAAATIHRMDYLVTWNVQHMANPNKRSHFATICLRLGLLPPQIVTPDLLVEYDE' A
#
# COMPACT_ATOMS: atom_id res chain seq x y z
N MET A 1 11.78 -11.27 -16.62
CA MET A 1 11.01 -10.96 -15.39
C MET A 1 9.53 -11.08 -15.68
N PRO A 2 8.75 -11.82 -14.88
CA PRO A 2 7.30 -11.83 -15.04
C PRO A 2 6.80 -10.39 -14.81
N ARG A 3 5.92 -9.91 -15.68
CA ARG A 3 5.31 -8.57 -15.52
C ARG A 3 4.65 -8.51 -14.13
N PRO A 4 4.77 -7.40 -13.38
CA PRO A 4 4.05 -7.26 -12.12
C PRO A 4 2.56 -7.45 -12.42
N SER A 5 2.00 -8.56 -11.95
CA SER A 5 0.60 -8.85 -12.21
C SER A 5 -0.22 -7.91 -11.32
N VAL A 6 -1.16 -7.18 -11.93
CA VAL A 6 -2.09 -6.29 -11.21
C VAL A 6 -2.84 -7.04 -10.10
N ALA A 7 -3.04 -8.35 -10.28
CA ALA A 7 -3.65 -9.23 -9.29
C ALA A 7 -2.84 -9.29 -7.97
N GLY A 8 -1.51 -9.28 -8.05
CA GLY A 8 -0.65 -9.32 -6.86
C GLY A 8 -0.80 -8.08 -5.99
N ASP A 9 -0.81 -6.89 -6.61
CA ASP A 9 -0.96 -5.62 -5.89
C ASP A 9 -2.29 -5.55 -5.13
N ALA A 10 -3.39 -5.95 -5.77
CA ALA A 10 -4.72 -5.98 -5.14
C ALA A 10 -4.78 -6.93 -3.94
N VAL A 11 -4.18 -8.13 -4.06
CA VAL A 11 -4.16 -9.12 -2.96
C VAL A 11 -3.36 -8.60 -1.77
N HIS A 12 -2.18 -8.01 -1.99
CA HIS A 12 -1.38 -7.46 -0.89
C HIS A 12 -2.10 -6.35 -0.13
N VAL A 13 -2.73 -5.43 -0.87
CA VAL A 13 -3.47 -4.31 -0.27
C VAL A 13 -4.70 -4.82 0.49
N ALA A 14 -5.44 -5.78 -0.07
CA ALA A 14 -6.58 -6.39 0.61
C ALA A 14 -6.16 -7.11 1.89
N ALA A 15 -5.10 -7.92 1.84
CA ALA A 15 -4.56 -8.62 3.00
C ALA A 15 -4.15 -7.64 4.12
N ALA A 16 -3.36 -6.61 3.79
CA ALA A 16 -2.94 -5.60 4.76
C ALA A 16 -4.12 -4.87 5.41
N THR A 17 -5.17 -4.58 4.63
CA THR A 17 -6.41 -3.94 5.12
C THR A 17 -7.20 -4.85 6.07
N ILE A 18 -7.42 -6.12 5.67
CA ILE A 18 -8.18 -7.09 6.46
C ILE A 18 -7.48 -7.38 7.79
N HIS A 19 -6.15 -7.50 7.76
CA HIS A 19 -5.34 -7.71 8.96
C HIS A 19 -5.06 -6.44 9.76
N ARG A 20 -5.63 -5.29 9.37
CA ARG A 20 -5.49 -3.99 10.06
C ARG A 20 -4.03 -3.61 10.29
N MET A 21 -3.18 -3.89 9.30
CA MET A 21 -1.78 -3.49 9.34
C MET A 21 -1.67 -1.97 9.26
N ASP A 22 -0.75 -1.41 10.03
CA ASP A 22 -0.48 0.03 9.99
C ASP A 22 0.22 0.41 8.68
N TYR A 23 1.15 -0.44 8.20
CA TYR A 23 2.00 -0.15 7.05
C TYR A 23 2.03 -1.30 6.03
N LEU A 24 2.03 -0.94 4.75
CA LEU A 24 2.33 -1.83 3.62
C LEU A 24 3.54 -1.29 2.86
N VAL A 25 4.68 -1.94 3.04
CA VAL A 25 5.96 -1.49 2.51
C VAL A 25 6.17 -2.06 1.10
N THR A 26 6.49 -1.20 0.13
CA THR A 26 6.68 -1.63 -1.26
C THR A 26 7.59 -0.69 -2.05
N TRP A 27 8.42 -1.27 -2.92
CA TRP A 27 9.21 -0.53 -3.93
C TRP A 27 8.40 -0.23 -5.20
N ASN A 28 7.20 -0.78 -5.35
CA ASN A 28 6.37 -0.59 -6.54
C ASN A 28 5.64 0.77 -6.51
N VAL A 29 6.38 1.85 -6.78
CA VAL A 29 5.86 3.23 -6.83
C VAL A 29 4.95 3.50 -8.02
N GLN A 30 5.07 2.70 -9.09
CA GLN A 30 4.24 2.85 -10.28
C GLN A 30 2.78 2.45 -10.00
N HIS A 31 2.56 1.42 -9.18
CA HIS A 31 1.24 0.82 -8.99
C HIS A 31 0.72 0.83 -7.55
N MET A 32 1.53 0.47 -6.56
CA MET A 32 1.09 0.39 -5.15
C MET A 32 1.36 1.69 -4.40
N ALA A 33 2.60 2.18 -4.47
CA ALA A 33 3.05 3.37 -3.77
C ALA A 33 2.73 4.69 -4.52
N ASN A 34 1.88 4.64 -5.55
CA ASN A 34 1.47 5.83 -6.31
C ASN A 34 0.49 6.69 -5.49
N PRO A 35 0.82 7.96 -5.16
CA PRO A 35 -0.03 8.83 -4.34
C PRO A 35 -1.46 9.00 -4.90
N ASN A 36 -1.60 9.10 -6.22
CA ASN A 36 -2.92 9.26 -6.87
C ASN A 36 -3.81 8.04 -6.65
N LYS A 37 -3.21 6.84 -6.56
CA LYS A 37 -3.94 5.58 -6.28
C LYS A 37 -4.23 5.42 -4.79
N ARG A 38 -3.31 5.85 -3.91
CA ARG A 38 -3.47 5.78 -2.45
C ARG A 38 -4.71 6.53 -1.97
N SER A 39 -4.93 7.76 -2.43
CA SER A 39 -6.08 8.57 -2.00
C SER A 39 -7.42 7.94 -2.42
N HIS A 40 -7.48 7.42 -3.64
CA HIS A 40 -8.67 6.72 -4.13
C HIS A 40 -8.96 5.45 -3.34
N PHE A 41 -7.92 4.64 -3.10
CA PHE A 41 -8.01 3.42 -2.30
C PHE A 41 -8.48 3.72 -0.87
N ALA A 42 -7.87 4.69 -0.19
CA ALA A 42 -8.26 5.10 1.16
C ALA A 42 -9.74 5.53 1.24
N THR A 43 -10.21 6.28 0.24
CA THR A 43 -11.61 6.70 0.14
C THR A 43 -12.56 5.50 0.08
N ILE A 44 -12.20 4.46 -0.69
CA ILE A 44 -13.01 3.24 -0.79
C ILE A 44 -13.01 2.48 0.53
N CYS A 45 -11.85 2.26 1.16
CA CYS A 45 -11.76 1.59 2.45
C CYS A 45 -12.63 2.26 3.51
N LEU A 46 -12.53 3.58 3.63
CA LEU A 46 -13.31 4.35 4.61
C LEU A 46 -14.81 4.26 4.35
N ARG A 47 -15.26 4.28 3.09
CA ARG A 47 -16.68 4.06 2.73
C ARG A 47 -17.18 2.66 3.12
N LEU A 48 -16.29 1.68 3.20
CA LEU A 48 -16.58 0.31 3.63
C LEU A 48 -16.38 0.11 5.14
N GLY A 49 -16.04 1.15 5.90
CA GLY A 49 -15.74 1.05 7.34
C GLY A 49 -14.41 0.35 7.64
N LEU A 50 -13.53 0.25 6.65
CA LEU A 50 -12.19 -0.36 6.77
C LEU A 50 -11.13 0.72 6.98
N LEU A 51 -10.11 0.39 7.77
CA LEU A 51 -8.93 1.24 7.93
C LEU A 51 -7.90 0.88 6.86
N PRO A 52 -7.56 1.80 5.94
CA PRO A 52 -6.53 1.52 4.92
C PRO A 52 -5.13 1.54 5.54
N PRO A 53 -4.24 0.61 5.17
CA PRO A 53 -2.83 0.66 5.58
C PRO A 53 -2.13 1.86 4.91
N GLN A 54 -1.12 2.41 5.59
CA GLN A 54 -0.20 3.34 4.98
C GLN A 54 0.72 2.59 4.02
N ILE A 55 0.47 2.74 2.72
CA ILE A 55 1.39 2.20 1.71
C ILE A 55 2.60 3.13 1.68
N VAL A 56 3.82 2.63 1.87
CA VAL A 56 5.05 3.45 1.94
C VAL A 56 6.21 2.78 1.21
N THR A 57 7.19 3.57 0.79
CA THR A 57 8.48 3.03 0.35
C THR A 57 9.36 2.76 1.58
N PRO A 58 10.28 1.78 1.54
CA PRO A 58 11.17 1.50 2.67
C PRO A 58 11.93 2.72 3.19
N ASP A 59 12.34 3.64 2.31
CA ASP A 59 13.09 4.85 2.70
C ASP A 59 12.32 5.76 3.67
N LEU A 60 10.99 5.61 3.75
CA LEU A 60 10.15 6.38 4.69
C LEU A 60 10.08 5.76 6.09
N LEU A 61 10.60 4.54 6.28
CA LEU A 61 10.57 3.82 7.55
C LEU A 61 11.95 3.68 8.21
N VAL A 62 13.02 3.92 7.47
CA VAL A 62 14.38 3.81 7.99
C VAL A 62 14.81 5.18 8.52
N GLU A 63 15.17 5.23 9.80
CA GLU A 63 15.93 6.35 10.35
C GLU A 63 17.38 6.21 9.89
N TYR A 64 17.90 7.23 9.20
CA TYR A 64 19.32 7.32 8.90
C TYR A 64 19.99 7.96 10.11
N ASP A 65 20.70 7.16 10.92
CA ASP A 65 21.71 7.69 11.83
C ASP A 65 22.91 8.17 10.99
N GLU A 66 23.34 9.42 11.18
CA GLU A 66 24.60 9.95 10.63
C GLU A 66 25.83 9.25 11.20
#